data_AF-W1XTK3-F1
#
_entry.id   AF-W1XTK3-F1
#
_cell.length_a   1.000
_cell.length_b   1.000
_cell.length_c   1.000
_cell.angle_alpha   90.00
_cell.angle_beta   90.00
_cell.angle_gamma   90.00
#
_symmetry.space_group_name_H-M   'P 1'
#
loop_
_entity.id
_entity.type
_entity.pdbx_description
1 polymer ?
#
loop_
_entity_poly.entity_id
_entity_poly.type
_entity_poly.pdbx_seq_one_letter_code
_entity_poly.pdbx_strand_id
1 'polypeptide(L)' 'YFINSSVKMVVNDSVHLENIKKLAELGVEIAACGICLDYFGVKDELSVGSITNMYAITDSIVGDNIIKHVLLAI' A
#
# COMPACT_ATOMS: atom_id res chain seq x y z
N TYR A 1 -3.16 -1.42 1.81
CA TYR A 1 -2.58 -0.10 2.16
C TYR A 1 -1.11 -0.25 2.52
N PHE A 2 -0.25 0.66 2.04
CA PHE A 2 1.16 0.77 2.43
C PHE A 2 1.35 2.01 3.31
N ILE A 3 1.86 1.79 4.53
CA ILE A 3 2.09 2.80 5.57
C ILE A 3 3.51 2.72 6.11
N ASN A 4 3.99 3.78 6.75
CA ASN A 4 5.35 3.86 7.29
C ASN A 4 6.40 3.48 6.23
N SER A 5 7.43 2.72 6.57
CA SER A 5 8.51 2.34 5.64
C SER A 5 8.05 1.46 4.48
N SER A 6 6.88 0.81 4.56
CA SER A 6 6.37 -0.05 3.48
C SER A 6 6.02 0.73 2.22
N VAL A 7 5.87 2.07 2.29
CA VAL A 7 5.67 2.89 1.08
C VAL A 7 6.84 2.78 0.09
N LYS A 8 8.05 2.41 0.56
CA LYS A 8 9.21 2.12 -0.30
C LYS A 8 9.05 0.85 -1.16
N MET A 9 7.99 0.07 -0.93
CA MET A 9 7.71 -1.14 -1.70
C MET A 9 6.98 -0.83 -3.02
N VAL A 10 6.33 0.33 -3.11
CA VAL A 10 5.47 0.72 -4.24
C VAL A 10 6.04 1.86 -5.09
N VAL A 11 7.30 2.23 -4.84
CA VAL A 11 8.05 3.24 -5.59
C VAL A 11 8.99 2.59 -6.60
N ASN A 12 9.61 3.41 -7.46
CA ASN A 12 10.59 2.97 -8.45
C ASN A 12 11.70 2.11 -7.82
N ASP A 13 12.28 1.20 -8.60
CA ASP A 13 13.41 0.34 -8.21
C ASP A 13 13.21 -0.56 -6.98
N SER A 14 11.98 -0.64 -6.45
CA SER A 14 11.70 -1.58 -5.37
C SER A 14 11.75 -3.02 -5.85
N VAL A 15 12.47 -3.88 -5.11
CA VAL A 15 12.55 -5.32 -5.38
C VAL A 15 11.18 -6.02 -5.32
N HIS A 16 10.16 -5.37 -4.75
CA HIS A 16 8.81 -5.89 -4.63
C HIS A 16 7.85 -5.37 -5.70
N LEU A 17 8.25 -4.35 -6.47
CA LEU A 17 7.36 -3.58 -7.33
C LEU A 17 6.63 -4.46 -8.34
N GLU A 18 7.35 -5.38 -8.98
CA GLU A 18 6.80 -6.27 -10.01
C GLU A 18 5.69 -7.18 -9.46
N ASN A 19 5.89 -7.74 -8.27
CA ASN A 19 4.87 -8.59 -7.65
C ASN A 19 3.63 -7.77 -7.23
N ILE A 20 3.83 -6.53 -6.79
CA ILE A 20 2.73 -5.65 -6.39
C ILE A 20 1.94 -5.17 -7.62
N LYS A 21 2.62 -4.91 -8.75
CA LYS A 21 1.95 -4.63 -10.03
C LYS A 21 1.07 -5.79 -10.48
N LYS A 22 1.54 -7.04 -10.38
CA LYS A 22 0.73 -8.22 -10.68
C LYS A 22 -0.51 -8.32 -9.79
N LEU A 23 -0.40 -7.98 -8.51
CA LEU A 23 -1.57 -7.92 -7.62
C LEU A 23 -2.57 -6.85 -8.09
N ALA A 24 -2.09 -5.66 -8.49
CA ALA A 24 -2.93 -4.61 -9.04
C ALA A 24 -3.62 -5.04 -10.35
N GLU A 25 -2.91 -5.74 -11.24
CA GLU A 25 -3.47 -6.31 -12.48
C GLU A 25 -4.57 -7.36 -12.20
N LEU A 26 -4.45 -8.09 -11.09
CA LEU A 26 -5.47 -9.04 -10.62
C LEU A 26 -6.65 -8.35 -9.89
N GLY A 27 -6.68 -7.01 -9.85
CA GLY A 27 -7.77 -6.23 -9.28
C GLY A 27 -7.60 -5.90 -7.79
N VAL A 28 -6.43 -6.14 -7.19
CA VAL A 28 -6.17 -5.71 -5.81
C VAL A 28 -5.93 -4.21 -5.77
N GLU A 29 -6.74 -3.49 -4.98
CA GLU A 29 -6.53 -2.06 -4.78
C GLU A 29 -5.26 -1.77 -3.96
N ILE A 30 -4.36 -0.99 -4.55
CA ILE A 30 -3.11 -0.56 -3.92
C ILE A 30 -3.21 0.93 -3.60
N ALA A 31 -3.01 1.27 -2.32
CA ALA A 31 -2.99 2.65 -1.86
C ALA A 31 -1.86 2.87 -0.85
N ALA A 32 -1.15 3.99 -0.96
CA ALA A 32 -0.01 4.36 -0.14
C ALA A 32 -0.25 5.66 0.63
N CYS A 33 0.17 5.71 1.89
CA CYS A 33 0.03 6.90 2.72
C CYS A 33 0.89 8.06 2.19
N GLY A 34 0.23 9.16 1.79
CA GLY A 34 0.91 10.34 1.25
C GLY A 34 1.90 10.99 2.23
N ILE A 35 1.55 11.09 3.51
CA ILE A 35 2.44 11.66 4.53
C ILE A 35 3.69 10.80 4.72
N CYS A 36 3.57 9.47 4.64
CA CYS A 36 4.74 8.58 4.72
C CYS A 36 5.64 8.73 3.49
N LEU A 37 5.05 8.83 2.29
CA LEU A 37 5.79 9.09 1.06
C LEU A 37 6.56 10.42 1.12
N ASP A 38 5.89 11.49 1.59
CA ASP A 38 6.49 12.81 1.83
C ASP A 38 7.63 12.73 2.86
N TYR A 39 7.40 12.03 3.98
CA TYR A 39 8.40 11.86 5.05
C TYR A 39 9.68 11.16 4.55
N PHE A 40 9.55 10.18 3.66
CA PHE A 40 10.69 9.50 3.06
C PHE A 40 11.25 10.20 1.81
N GLY A 41 10.61 11.27 1.34
CA GLY A 41 11.05 12.02 0.14
C GLY A 41 10.85 11.28 -1.19
N VAL A 42 9.96 10.30 -1.25
CA VAL A 42 9.79 9.40 -2.41
C VAL A 42 8.40 9.49 -3.05
N LYS A 43 7.68 10.58 -2.79
CA LYS A 43 6.29 10.74 -3.27
C LYS A 43 6.18 10.79 -4.77
N ASP A 44 7.10 11.48 -5.43
CA ASP A 44 7.14 11.58 -6.88
C ASP A 44 7.64 10.29 -7.57
N GLU A 45 8.10 9.32 -6.77
CA GLU A 45 8.57 8.01 -7.25
C GLU A 45 7.49 6.92 -7.19
N LEU A 46 6.28 7.25 -6.75
CA LEU A 46 5.18 6.28 -6.67
C LEU A 46 4.92 5.63 -8.04
N SER A 47 5.01 4.31 -8.08
CA SER A 47 5.05 3.54 -9.33
C SER A 47 3.90 2.56 -9.50
N VAL A 48 3.13 2.30 -8.43
CA VAL A 48 1.92 1.48 -8.45
C VAL A 48 0.95 1.93 -7.36
N GLY A 49 -0.34 1.95 -7.69
CA GLY A 49 -1.40 2.35 -6.75
C GLY A 49 -1.63 3.86 -6.69
N SER A 50 -2.40 4.29 -5.70
CA SER A 50 -2.80 5.68 -5.48
C SER A 50 -2.30 6.24 -4.15
N ILE A 51 -2.19 7.56 -4.06
CA ILE A 51 -1.91 8.25 -2.79
C ILE A 51 -3.21 8.37 -1.99
N THR A 52 -3.16 8.02 -0.71
CA THR A 52 -4.27 8.18 0.24
C THR A 52 -3.86 8.93 1.49
N ASN A 53 -4.81 9.16 2.39
CA ASN A 53 -4.62 9.83 3.66
C ASN A 53 -4.85 8.88 4.85
N MET A 54 -4.44 9.33 6.03
CA MET A 54 -4.52 8.50 7.24
C MET A 54 -5.97 8.22 7.65
N TYR A 55 -6.91 9.15 7.43
CA TYR A 55 -8.33 8.96 7.79
C TYR A 55 -8.95 7.79 7.01
N ALA A 56 -8.79 7.77 5.69
CA ALA A 56 -9.27 6.68 4.84
C ALA A 56 -8.63 5.33 5.21
N ILE A 57 -7.34 5.34 5.57
CA ILE A 57 -6.65 4.14 6.06
C ILE A 57 -7.25 3.67 7.39
N THR A 58 -7.42 4.56 8.36
CA THR A 58 -7.97 4.20 9.67
C THR A 58 -9.41 3.74 9.57
N ASP A 59 -10.24 4.37 8.75
CA ASP A 59 -11.63 3.96 8.54
C ASP A 59 -11.69 2.56 7.93
N SER A 60 -10.82 2.27 6.96
CA SER A 60 -10.75 0.94 6.35
C SER A 60 -10.19 -0.14 7.30
N ILE A 61 -9.25 0.20 8.18
CA ILE A 61 -8.67 -0.73 9.16
C ILE A 61 -9.64 -0.94 10.33
N VAL A 62 -10.29 0.11 10.82
CA VAL A 62 -11.20 0.00 11.97
C VAL A 62 -12.57 -0.55 11.56
N GLY A 63 -12.95 -0.44 10.28
CA GLY A 63 -14.16 -1.03 9.74
C GLY A 63 -14.19 -2.57 9.76
N ASP A 64 -15.39 -3.14 9.67
CA ASP A 64 -15.66 -4.58 9.81
C ASP A 64 -15.11 -5.48 8.68
N ASN A 65 -14.38 -4.91 7.72
CA ASN A 65 -13.85 -5.62 6.54
C ASN A 65 -12.34 -5.90 6.60
N ILE A 66 -11.71 -5.88 7.79
CA ILE A 66 -10.39 -6.51 7.91
C ILE A 66 -10.55 -8.01 7.65
N ILE A 67 -9.98 -8.50 6.55
CA ILE A 67 -9.68 -9.92 6.40
C ILE A 67 -8.69 -10.29 7.52
N LYS A 68 -9.20 -10.86 8.63
CA LYS A 68 -8.42 -11.40 9.75
C LYS A 68 -7.62 -12.66 9.36
N HIS A 69 -7.27 -12.80 8.08
CA HIS A 69 -7.01 -14.09 7.46
C HIS A 69 -5.75 -14.13 6.59
N VAL A 70 -4.60 -14.05 7.26
CA VAL A 70 -3.38 -14.81 6.90
C VAL A 70 -3.14 -15.87 8.01
N LEU A 71 -4.22 -16.54 8.46
CA LEU A 71 -4.15 -17.62 9.46
C LEU A 71 -5.06 -18.85 9.14
N LEU A 72 -5.58 -18.99 7.90
CA LEU A 72 -6.27 -20.20 7.37
C LEU A 72 -5.67 -20.58 6.02
N ALA A 73 -4.40 -20.22 5.79
CA ALA A 73 -3.59 -20.86 4.76
C ALA A 73 -2.66 -21.94 5.36
N ILE A 74 -3.00 -22.48 6.55
CA ILE A 74 -2.42 -23.68 7.17
C ILE A 74 -3.53 -24.40 7.94
#